data_AF-A0A7S1AU00-F1
#
_entry.id   AF-A0A7S1AU00-F1
#
_cell.length_a   1.000
_cell.length_b   1.000
_cell.length_c   1.000
_cell.angle_alpha   90.00
_cell.angle_beta   90.00
_cell.angle_gamma   90.00
#
_symmetry.space_group_name_H-M   'P 1'
#
loop_
_entity.id
_entity.type
_entity.pdbx_description
1 polymer ?
#
loop_
_entity_poly.entity_id
_entity_poly.type
_entity_poly.pdbx_seq_one_letter_code
_entity_poly.pdbx_strand_id
1 'polypeptide(L)'
;KNHLSLIGLSWIDGVSLFRFLDTDQRNSLTIDEFVMGCLRLNGEAILVDLDVEIKRTRDMIMDLHEKFVRSQPPEEAVFLSAQSSSRSSLRSSMRSSVRSSRKPNEHGEAEGT
;
A
#
# COMPACT_ATOMS: atom_id res chain seq x y z
N LYS A 1 -22.53 -40.10 25.47
CA LYS A 1 -23.46 -38.96 25.29
C LYS A 1 -22.64 -37.79 24.81
N ASN A 2 -22.95 -37.17 23.67
CA ASN A 2 -22.22 -36.00 23.18
C ASN A 2 -22.66 -34.78 23.98
N HIS A 3 -21.79 -34.23 24.82
CA HIS A 3 -22.11 -33.03 25.61
C HIS A 3 -22.08 -31.75 24.75
N LEU A 4 -21.35 -31.77 23.62
CA LEU A 4 -21.26 -30.66 22.67
C LEU A 4 -22.58 -30.36 21.94
N SER A 5 -23.47 -31.35 21.79
CA SER A 5 -24.79 -31.11 21.19
C SER A 5 -25.69 -30.22 22.06
N LEU A 6 -25.40 -30.10 23.37
CA LEU A 6 -26.11 -29.19 24.26
C LEU A 6 -25.80 -27.71 23.98
N ILE A 7 -24.65 -27.43 23.35
CA ILE A 7 -24.23 -26.07 22.96
C ILE A 7 -24.37 -25.85 21.45
N GLY A 8 -25.23 -26.63 20.77
CA GLY A 8 -25.52 -26.48 19.35
C GLY A 8 -24.44 -27.02 18.41
N LEU A 9 -23.41 -27.69 18.94
CA LEU A 9 -22.32 -28.22 18.13
C LEU A 9 -22.58 -29.69 17.76
N SER A 10 -22.88 -29.90 16.47
CA SER A 10 -22.92 -31.22 15.86
C SER A 10 -21.66 -31.45 15.05
N TRP A 11 -20.69 -32.18 15.60
CA TRP A 11 -19.45 -32.52 14.90
C TRP A 11 -19.34 -34.03 14.68
N ILE A 12 -18.88 -34.39 13.48
CA ILE A 12 -18.82 -35.79 13.01
C ILE A 12 -17.49 -36.44 13.40
N ASP A 13 -16.40 -35.66 13.50
CA ASP A 13 -15.05 -36.14 13.80
C ASP A 13 -14.36 -35.31 14.89
N GLY A 14 -14.06 -35.94 16.03
CA GLY A 14 -13.35 -35.31 17.13
C GLY A 14 -11.94 -34.86 16.76
N VAL A 15 -11.21 -35.59 15.92
CA VAL A 15 -9.83 -35.23 15.55
C VAL A 15 -9.80 -33.92 14.76
N SER A 16 -10.71 -33.79 13.78
CA SER A 16 -10.88 -32.55 13.03
C SER A 16 -11.33 -31.39 13.91
N LEU A 17 -12.19 -31.62 14.90
CA LEU A 17 -12.57 -30.59 15.88
C LEU A 17 -11.38 -30.11 16.70
N PHE A 18 -10.58 -31.03 17.25
CA PHE A 18 -9.39 -30.65 18.04
C PHE A 18 -8.38 -29.85 17.23
N ARG A 19 -8.15 -30.23 15.96
CA ARG A 19 -7.30 -29.47 15.03
C ARG A 19 -7.86 -28.10 14.70
N PHE A 20 -9.19 -27.97 14.63
CA PHE A 20 -9.85 -26.69 14.38
C PHE A 20 -9.75 -25.74 15.59
N LEU A 21 -9.85 -26.28 16.81
CA LEU A 21 -9.77 -25.51 18.04
C LEU A 21 -8.32 -25.13 18.41
N ASP A 22 -7.33 -25.89 17.95
CA ASP A 22 -5.89 -25.62 18.14
C ASP A 22 -5.46 -24.43 17.24
N THR A 23 -5.59 -23.22 17.79
CA THR A 23 -5.32 -21.98 17.04
C THR A 23 -3.84 -21.69 16.88
N ASP A 24 -3.00 -22.25 17.74
CA ASP A 24 -1.56 -22.03 17.75
C ASP A 24 -0.75 -23.16 17.11
N GLN A 25 -1.43 -24.22 16.67
CA GLN A 25 -0.87 -25.37 15.95
C GLN A 25 0.18 -26.12 16.76
N ARG A 26 0.10 -26.09 18.10
CA ARG A 26 1.01 -26.85 18.96
C ARG A 26 0.68 -28.34 19.02
N ASN A 27 -0.37 -28.79 18.32
CA ASN A 27 -0.94 -30.14 18.40
C ASN A 27 -1.39 -30.51 19.83
N SER A 28 -1.72 -29.50 20.62
CA SER A 28 -2.19 -29.62 22.00
C SER A 28 -3.27 -28.56 22.21
N LEU A 29 -4.33 -28.92 22.93
CA LEU A 29 -5.43 -27.99 23.17
C LEU A 29 -5.45 -27.58 24.64
N THR A 30 -5.27 -26.29 24.90
CA THR A 30 -5.47 -25.73 26.23
C THR A 30 -6.97 -25.62 26.56
N ILE A 31 -7.30 -25.50 27.86
CA ILE A 31 -8.69 -25.30 28.30
C ILE A 31 -9.26 -24.02 27.67
N ASP A 32 -8.45 -22.95 27.62
CA ASP A 32 -8.87 -21.67 27.05
C ASP A 32 -9.20 -21.79 25.57
N GLU A 33 -8.35 -22.46 24.78
CA GLU A 33 -8.63 -22.71 23.37
C GLU A 33 -9.87 -23.57 23.15
N PHE A 34 -10.07 -24.59 23.98
CA PHE A 34 -11.26 -25.42 23.91
C PHE A 34 -12.53 -24.63 24.21
N VAL A 35 -12.56 -23.86 25.31
CA VAL A 35 -13.71 -23.07 25.73
C VAL A 35 -13.99 -21.95 24.72
N MET A 36 -12.96 -21.18 24.36
CA MET A 36 -13.10 -20.09 23.39
C MET A 36 -13.50 -20.59 22.01
N GLY A 37 -12.94 -21.71 21.57
CA GLY A 37 -13.30 -22.30 20.29
C GLY A 37 -14.71 -22.90 20.29
N CYS A 38 -15.16 -23.50 21.41
CA CYS A 38 -16.57 -23.92 21.56
C CYS A 38 -17.53 -22.73 21.59
N LEU A 39 -17.16 -21.62 22.24
CA LEU A 39 -17.92 -20.37 22.20
C LEU A 39 -18.01 -19.84 20.78
N ARG A 40 -16.88 -19.76 20.05
CA ARG A 40 -16.82 -19.36 18.64
C ARG A 40 -17.72 -20.20 17.75
N LEU A 41 -17.61 -21.52 17.84
CA LEU A 41 -18.39 -22.43 17.01
C LEU A 41 -19.90 -22.31 17.25
N ASN A 42 -20.30 -21.78 18.41
CA ASN A 42 -21.69 -21.42 18.65
C ASN A 42 -22.03 -20.18 17.80
N GLY A 43 -22.92 -20.36 16.81
CA GLY A 43 -23.07 -19.45 15.66
C GLY A 43 -23.25 -17.95 15.98
N GLU A 44 -23.72 -17.61 17.18
CA GLU A 44 -23.81 -16.23 17.66
C GLU A 44 -22.44 -15.56 17.88
N ALA A 45 -21.43 -16.30 18.35
CA ALA A 45 -20.09 -15.76 18.58
C ALA A 45 -19.29 -15.57 17.28
N ILE A 46 -19.48 -16.44 16.26
CA ILE A 46 -18.94 -16.22 14.91
C ILE A 46 -19.41 -14.88 14.35
N LEU A 47 -20.67 -14.50 14.56
CA LEU A 47 -21.20 -13.24 14.06
C LEU A 47 -20.54 -12.03 14.73
N VAL A 48 -20.22 -12.13 16.03
CA VAL A 48 -19.49 -11.09 16.75
C VAL A 48 -18.06 -10.96 16.24
N ASP A 49 -17.34 -12.08 16.08
CA ASP A 49 -15.97 -12.08 15.55
C ASP A 49 -15.94 -11.53 14.11
N LEU A 50 -16.91 -11.88 13.26
CA LEU A 50 -17.04 -11.34 11.91
C LEU A 50 -17.33 -9.84 11.90
N ASP A 51 -18.21 -9.34 12.76
CA ASP A 51 -18.50 -7.89 12.85
C ASP A 51 -17.25 -7.09 13.25
N VAL A 52 -16.45 -7.63 14.18
CA VAL A 52 -15.17 -7.03 14.58
C VAL A 52 -14.18 -6.99 13.42
N GLU A 53 -14.04 -8.09 12.68
CA GLU A 53 -13.13 -8.14 11.53
C GLU A 53 -13.58 -7.25 10.36
N ILE A 54 -14.88 -7.16 10.10
CA ILE A 54 -15.44 -6.24 9.10
C ILE A 54 -15.15 -4.79 9.49
N LYS A 55 -15.33 -4.43 10.78
CA LYS A 55 -15.00 -3.09 11.28
C LYS A 55 -13.51 -2.77 11.11
N ARG A 56 -12.61 -3.67 11.51
CA ARG A 56 -11.16 -3.50 11.31
C ARG A 56 -10.80 -3.32 9.85
N THR A 57 -11.36 -4.16 8.98
CA THR A 57 -11.12 -4.08 7.53
C THR A 57 -11.56 -2.75 6.96
N ARG A 58 -12.75 -2.27 7.35
CA ARG A 58 -13.26 -0.97 6.96
C ARG A 58 -12.34 0.17 7.43
N ASP A 59 -11.90 0.15 8.69
CA ASP A 59 -11.04 1.18 9.24
C ASP A 59 -9.68 1.25 8.51
N MET A 60 -9.08 0.10 8.20
CA MET A 60 -7.86 0.02 7.39
C MET A 60 -8.05 0.60 5.99
N ILE A 61 -9.17 0.28 5.33
CA ILE A 61 -9.48 0.83 4.00
C ILE A 61 -9.62 2.35 4.07
N MET A 62 -10.28 2.88 5.10
CA MET A 62 -10.46 4.31 5.28
C MET A 62 -9.12 5.03 5.50
N ASP A 63 -8.24 4.48 6.35
CA ASP A 63 -6.90 5.03 6.59
C ASP A 63 -6.03 5.00 5.33
N LEU A 64 -6.08 3.90 4.57
CA LEU A 64 -5.38 3.80 3.28
C LEU A 64 -5.91 4.82 2.26
N HIS A 65 -7.23 5.01 2.19
CA HIS A 65 -7.84 6.00 1.33
C HIS A 65 -7.42 7.42 1.72
N GLU A 66 -7.43 7.75 3.01
CA GLU A 66 -6.98 9.06 3.50
C GLU A 66 -5.51 9.33 3.12
N LYS A 67 -4.63 8.35 3.32
CA LYS A 67 -3.22 8.44 2.92
C LYS A 67 -3.05 8.61 1.43
N PHE A 68 -3.84 7.89 0.62
CA PHE A 68 -3.81 8.00 -0.83
C PHE A 68 -4.22 9.40 -1.30
N VAL A 69 -5.34 9.93 -0.78
CA VAL A 69 -5.83 11.28 -1.11
C VAL A 69 -4.81 12.36 -0.72
N ARG A 70 -4.18 12.24 0.45
CA ARG A 70 -3.12 13.18 0.87
C ARG A 70 -1.84 13.11 0.03
N SER A 71 -1.56 11.96 -0.57
CA SER A 71 -0.36 11.75 -1.39
C SER A 71 -0.49 12.22 -2.84
N GLN A 72 -1.70 12.54 -3.32
CA GLN A 72 -1.85 13.17 -4.62
C GLN A 72 -1.35 14.61 -4.58
N PRO A 73 -0.40 15.00 -5.45
CA PRO A 73 -0.07 16.41 -5.60
C PRO A 73 -1.32 17.15 -6.10
N PRO A 74 -1.60 18.37 -5.61
CA PRO A 74 -2.67 19.18 -6.19
C PRO A 74 -2.39 19.33 -7.69
N GLU A 75 -3.42 19.19 -8.55
CA GLU A 75 -3.28 19.26 -10.02
C GLU A 75 -2.46 20.46 -10.49
N GLU A 76 -2.52 21.58 -9.76
CA GLU A 76 -1.74 22.79 -10.03
C GLU A 76 -0.21 22.56 -9.99
N ALA A 77 0.28 21.68 -9.12
CA ALA A 77 1.70 21.32 -9.02
C ALA A 77 2.16 20.45 -10.22
N VAL A 78 1.27 19.64 -10.78
CA VAL A 78 1.52 18.84 -11.99
C VAL A 78 1.64 19.76 -13.20
N PHE A 79 0.80 20.79 -13.30
CA PHE A 79 0.85 21.75 -14.40
C PHE A 79 2.09 22.66 -14.35
N LEU A 80 2.49 23.11 -13.16
CA LEU A 80 3.70 23.93 -12.97
C LEU A 80 4.99 23.16 -13.27
N SER A 81 5.06 21.89 -12.87
CA SER A 81 6.21 21.02 -13.20
C SER A 81 6.30 20.73 -14.70
N ALA A 82 5.16 20.51 -15.39
CA ALA A 82 5.11 20.36 -16.84
C ALA A 82 5.58 21.61 -17.60
N GLN A 83 5.18 22.81 -17.17
CA GLN A 83 5.62 24.07 -17.79
C GLN A 83 7.10 24.40 -17.56
N SER A 84 7.66 24.02 -16.41
CA SER A 84 9.08 24.24 -16.10
C SER A 84 10.02 23.46 -17.04
N SER A 85 9.59 22.28 -17.51
CA SER A 85 10.33 21.44 -18.44
C SER A 85 10.36 22.00 -19.87
N SER A 86 9.34 22.75 -20.29
CA SER A 86 9.30 23.38 -21.62
C SER A 86 10.14 24.66 -21.71
N ARG A 87 10.34 25.38 -20.61
CA ARG A 87 11.09 26.65 -20.60
C ARG A 87 12.62 26.48 -20.58
N SER A 88 13.12 25.37 -20.05
CA SER A 88 14.56 25.06 -20.03
C SER A 88 15.11 24.74 -21.43
N SER A 89 14.31 24.12 -22.30
CA SER A 89 14.69 23.77 -23.68
C SER A 89 14.83 24.99 -24.61
N LEU A 90 14.06 26.05 -24.38
CA LEU A 90 14.16 27.29 -25.16
C LEU A 90 15.37 28.16 -24.76
N ARG A 91 15.81 28.10 -23.50
CA ARG A 91 16.97 28.87 -23.01
C ARG A 91 18.32 28.29 -23.43
N SER A 92 18.44 26.97 -23.59
CA SER A 92 19.66 26.32 -24.11
C SER A 92 19.86 26.60 -25.60
N SER A 93 18.77 26.68 -26.38
CA SER A 93 18.81 26.97 -27.82
C SER A 93 19.22 28.42 -28.14
N MET A 94 18.87 29.40 -27.31
CA MET A 94 19.30 30.79 -27.52
C MET A 94 20.75 31.07 -27.13
N ARG A 95 21.38 30.26 -26.27
CA ARG A 95 22.79 30.43 -25.88
C ARG A 95 23.78 29.88 -26.89
N SER A 96 23.41 28.87 -27.69
CA SER A 96 24.27 28.33 -28.75
C SER A 96 24.29 29.22 -30.00
N SER A 97 23.22 29.97 -30.28
CA SER A 97 23.12 30.82 -31.46
C SER A 97 23.95 32.12 -31.39
N VAL A 98 24.15 32.70 -30.18
CA VAL A 98 24.90 33.96 -30.02
C VAL A 98 26.42 33.78 -30.11
N ARG A 99 26.95 32.55 -29.98
CA ARG A 99 28.40 32.29 -29.95
C ARG A 99 29.01 32.01 -31.34
N SER A 100 28.20 31.88 -32.39
CA SER A 100 28.65 31.50 -33.74
C SER A 100 28.86 32.67 -34.73
N SER A 101 28.80 33.93 -34.27
CA SER A 101 28.90 35.11 -35.15
C SER A 101 30.15 35.99 -34.99
N ARG A 102 31.19 35.55 -34.26
CA ARG A 102 32.49 36.25 -34.26
C ARG A 102 33.47 35.59 -35.21
N LYS A 103 33.44 36.01 -36.48
CA LYS A 103 34.55 35.83 -37.44
C LYS A 103 35.73 36.72 -36.99
N PRO A 104 36.96 36.20 -36.82
CA PRO A 104 38.15 37.03 -36.81
C PRO A 104 38.45 37.45 -38.26
N ASN A 105 38.55 38.76 -38.45
CA ASN A 105 38.93 39.40 -39.70
C ASN A 105 40.40 39.11 -40.00
N GLU A 106 40.69 38.67 -41.22
CA GLU A 106 42.05 38.62 -41.76
C GLU A 106 42.56 40.06 -41.94
N HIS A 107 43.74 40.35 -41.39
CA HIS A 107 44.60 41.40 -41.92
C HIS A 107 46.05 40.93 -41.81
N GLY A 108 46.65 40.68 -42.97
CA GLY A 108 48.09 40.71 -43.11
C GLY A 108 48.58 42.15 -43.10
N GLU A 109 49.86 42.32 -42.75
CA GLU A 109 50.72 43.33 -43.34
C GLU A 109 52.18 42.97 -43.08
N ALA A 110 53.01 43.44 -44.01
CA ALA A 110 54.39 43.10 -44.24
C ALA A 110 55.36 43.98 -43.44
N GLU A 111 56.65 43.84 -43.79
CA GLU A 111 57.83 44.59 -43.35
C GLU A 111 58.42 44.16 -42.00
N GLY A 112 59.74 44.03 -41.83
CA GLY A 112 60.89 44.39 -42.65
C GLY A 112 62.16 44.24 -41.81
N THR A 113 63.30 44.31 -42.49
CA THR A 113 64.72 44.25 -42.03
C THR A 113 65.30 42.91 -41.57
#